data_AF-A0A6N7B8Q3-F1
#
_entry.id   AF-A0A6N7B8Q3-F1
#
_cell.length_a   1.000
_cell.length_b   1.000
_cell.length_c   1.000
_cell.angle_alpha   90.00
_cell.angle_beta   90.00
_cell.angle_gamma   90.00
#
_symmetry.space_group_name_H-M   'P 1'
#
loop_
_entity.id
_entity.type
_entity.pdbx_description
1 polymer ?
#
loop_
_entity_poly.entity_id
_entity_poly.type
_entity_poly.pdbx_seq_one_letter_code
_entity_poly.pdbx_strand_id
1 'polypeptide(L)'
;MKKLLLLSLFLVSISCAQDTTPPATPSGVKAIGYELHTDVIWQNNTEADLAGYRVYKLDGSTFVLSKNVKKYRSFHWEWINTPGVTVKYKVSAYDNSGNESQLSAEVSAQTHSMTDDEFLDMTQRATFRYFWDWGDPNSGLARERWHPNESDVTNTIGGSGFGIMGIVAAVERGFITREQGAQRMLKITTFLATKADRFHGVFPHWLNGSTGKVVNFGQQNGGDIVETAFLIEGLLTARQYFDNNSPDEVQTRAYIKKIWEEVDWNFYRNGTTGLYWNWSPTMGFNFSDTFVFHGWNETQVAYILAVASPTKAPLISPIEFYKGGWGNGGSISKYRTKYDIPLYVGTDYGGSLFWTHYSYIGFDPRNKRDLYTNYFVHNKNQTLVNRAYCIANPKKFAGYQEDCWGLTASYSIPSVGYTAHEPNNDNGTISPTAALSAMPYTPKESIAALKHFYRIHGAELWGDFGFKDAFNISNLWFSDGYLAIDQGPIVGMIENYRSEILWKKFMSSPEIAPILDFSSGKGLFFPDTKVEEESIPTGFKLEQNYPNPFNPETTISYKLRAASSVRLKVYDMLGREVATLVDKNQQPGNYKVRFNVETRHGASLQSGVFFYTLTANVFTQTKKMLLIK
;
A
#
# COMPACT_ATOMS: atom_id res chain seq x y z
N MET A 1 -56.29 27.94 -59.10
CA MET A 1 -54.93 28.41 -58.75
C MET A 1 -54.40 27.60 -57.58
N LYS A 2 -53.54 26.60 -57.81
CA LYS A 2 -52.75 25.93 -56.78
C LYS A 2 -51.28 26.00 -57.23
N LYS A 3 -50.47 26.77 -56.51
CA LYS A 3 -49.02 26.90 -56.76
C LYS A 3 -48.32 25.67 -56.21
N LEU A 4 -47.62 24.96 -57.08
CA LEU A 4 -46.67 23.90 -56.74
C LEU A 4 -45.33 24.57 -56.45
N LEU A 5 -44.81 24.46 -55.22
CA LEU A 5 -43.45 24.87 -54.89
C LEU A 5 -42.52 23.68 -55.15
N LEU A 6 -41.64 23.78 -56.14
CA LEU A 6 -40.51 22.86 -56.28
C LEU A 6 -39.39 23.30 -55.33
N LEU A 7 -39.03 22.43 -54.39
CA LEU A 7 -37.83 22.55 -53.58
C LEU A 7 -36.72 21.72 -54.26
N SER A 8 -35.75 22.38 -54.86
CA SER A 8 -34.57 21.72 -55.44
C SER A 8 -33.57 21.38 -54.33
N LEU A 9 -33.44 20.08 -54.02
CA LEU A 9 -32.38 19.54 -53.18
C LEU A 9 -31.06 19.60 -53.97
N PHE A 10 -30.14 20.50 -53.59
CA PHE A 10 -28.75 20.41 -53.99
C PHE A 10 -28.08 19.32 -53.15
N LEU A 11 -27.95 18.11 -53.71
CA LEU A 11 -27.05 17.08 -53.21
C LEU A 11 -25.62 17.49 -53.54
N VAL A 12 -24.96 18.14 -52.58
CA VAL A 12 -23.49 18.26 -52.61
C VAL A 12 -22.95 16.88 -52.22
N SER A 13 -22.55 16.09 -53.23
CA SER A 13 -21.77 14.88 -53.03
C SER A 13 -20.37 15.28 -52.57
N ILE A 14 -20.18 15.40 -51.25
CA ILE A 14 -18.85 15.41 -50.66
C ILE A 14 -18.28 14.00 -50.85
N SER A 15 -17.54 13.82 -51.94
CA SER A 15 -16.59 12.72 -52.08
C SER A 15 -15.55 12.88 -50.97
N CYS A 16 -15.76 12.27 -49.81
CA CYS A 16 -14.65 12.05 -48.87
C CYS A 16 -13.65 11.16 -49.60
N ALA A 17 -12.48 11.71 -49.95
CA ALA A 17 -11.41 10.92 -50.51
C ALA A 17 -11.08 9.79 -49.53
N GLN A 18 -11.01 8.56 -50.04
CA GLN A 18 -10.59 7.41 -49.24
C GLN A 18 -9.17 7.66 -48.77
N ASP A 19 -8.97 7.62 -47.46
CA ASP A 19 -7.65 7.77 -46.87
C ASP A 19 -6.78 6.56 -47.24
N THR A 20 -5.59 6.87 -47.76
CA THR A 20 -4.60 5.91 -48.29
C THR A 20 -3.23 6.09 -47.65
N THR A 21 -3.11 6.95 -46.63
CA THR A 21 -1.82 7.26 -45.99
C THR A 21 -1.63 6.36 -44.77
N PRO A 22 -0.71 5.39 -44.80
CA PRO A 22 -0.47 4.56 -43.63
C PRO A 22 0.15 5.36 -42.48
N PRO A 23 -0.07 4.94 -41.22
CA PRO A 23 0.67 5.46 -40.09
C PRO A 23 2.19 5.26 -40.24
N ALA A 24 2.95 6.01 -39.46
CA ALA A 24 4.39 5.82 -39.33
C ALA A 24 4.72 4.44 -38.75
N THR A 25 5.84 3.86 -39.18
CA THR A 25 6.33 2.61 -38.60
C THR A 25 6.63 2.80 -37.11
N PRO A 26 6.20 1.88 -36.23
CA PRO A 26 6.49 1.96 -34.80
C PRO A 26 7.98 2.10 -34.53
N SER A 27 8.33 3.06 -33.66
CA SER A 27 9.70 3.35 -33.29
C SER A 27 10.06 2.71 -31.94
N GLY A 28 11.37 2.58 -31.68
CA GLY A 28 11.86 2.04 -30.40
C GLY A 28 11.45 0.58 -30.13
N VAL A 29 11.16 -0.19 -31.17
CA VAL A 29 10.78 -1.61 -31.05
C VAL A 29 11.91 -2.39 -30.39
N LYS A 30 11.60 -3.13 -29.33
CA LYS A 30 12.53 -3.98 -28.57
C LYS A 30 11.83 -5.27 -28.18
N ALA A 31 12.56 -6.37 -28.17
CA ALA A 31 12.09 -7.64 -27.63
C ALA A 31 12.89 -8.01 -26.38
N ILE A 32 12.21 -8.50 -25.35
CA ILE A 32 12.76 -8.88 -24.05
C ILE A 32 12.38 -10.33 -23.82
N GLY A 33 13.37 -11.19 -23.55
CA GLY A 33 13.10 -12.56 -23.14
C GLY A 33 13.16 -12.66 -21.63
N TYR A 34 12.11 -13.18 -21.00
CA TYR A 34 12.11 -13.56 -19.59
C TYR A 34 12.24 -15.08 -19.49
N GLU A 35 11.99 -15.66 -18.33
CA GLU A 35 12.21 -17.09 -18.17
C GLU A 35 11.23 -17.98 -18.93
N LEU A 36 9.94 -17.65 -18.91
CA LEU A 36 8.88 -18.46 -19.51
C LEU A 36 8.00 -17.69 -20.49
N HIS A 37 8.28 -16.41 -20.72
CA HIS A 37 7.59 -15.60 -21.72
C HIS A 37 8.54 -14.60 -22.38
N THR A 38 8.10 -14.04 -23.49
CA THR A 38 8.78 -12.95 -24.18
C THR A 38 7.84 -11.76 -24.30
N ASP A 39 8.41 -10.56 -24.23
CA ASP A 39 7.73 -9.30 -24.53
C ASP A 39 8.31 -8.68 -25.79
N VAL A 40 7.46 -8.03 -26.58
CA VAL A 40 7.86 -7.05 -27.58
C VAL A 40 7.17 -5.72 -27.24
N ILE A 41 7.95 -4.65 -27.17
CA ILE A 41 7.52 -3.30 -26.75
C ILE A 41 7.93 -2.27 -27.79
N TRP A 42 7.23 -1.14 -27.87
CA TRP A 42 7.51 -0.05 -28.79
C TRP A 42 7.09 1.31 -28.20
N GLN A 43 7.41 2.41 -28.88
CA GLN A 43 6.87 3.73 -28.54
C GLN A 43 5.54 3.94 -29.26
N ASN A 44 4.56 4.52 -28.56
CA ASN A 44 3.25 4.79 -29.16
C ASN A 44 3.34 5.82 -30.29
N ASN A 45 2.72 5.47 -31.42
CA ASN A 45 2.36 6.38 -32.51
C ASN A 45 1.37 7.45 -32.01
N THR A 46 1.36 8.62 -32.66
CA THR A 46 0.61 9.82 -32.24
C THR A 46 -0.50 10.22 -33.22
N GLU A 47 -0.63 9.50 -34.32
CA GLU A 47 -1.59 9.74 -35.40
C GLU A 47 -3.03 9.63 -34.88
N ALA A 48 -3.87 10.57 -35.29
CA ALA A 48 -5.23 10.71 -34.74
C ALA A 48 -6.16 9.55 -35.14
N ASP A 49 -5.93 9.00 -36.33
CA ASP A 49 -6.67 7.89 -36.95
C ASP A 49 -6.02 6.52 -36.71
N LEU A 50 -4.95 6.45 -35.92
CA LEU A 50 -4.35 5.18 -35.49
C LEU A 50 -5.42 4.27 -34.88
N ALA A 51 -5.53 3.05 -35.40
CA ALA A 51 -6.42 2.01 -34.89
C ALA A 51 -5.68 1.04 -33.96
N GLY A 52 -4.45 0.69 -34.29
CA GLY A 52 -3.64 -0.22 -33.49
C GLY A 52 -2.32 -0.62 -34.13
N TYR A 53 -1.80 -1.75 -33.65
CA TYR A 53 -0.54 -2.34 -34.10
C TYR A 53 -0.73 -3.79 -34.49
N ARG A 54 0.09 -4.26 -35.42
CA ARG A 54 0.20 -5.67 -35.80
C ARG A 54 1.57 -6.18 -35.41
N VAL A 55 1.59 -7.27 -34.65
CA VAL A 55 2.81 -7.96 -34.24
C VAL A 55 2.97 -9.19 -35.10
N TYR A 56 4.11 -9.28 -35.77
CA TYR A 56 4.50 -10.40 -36.61
C TYR A 56 5.59 -11.21 -35.92
N LYS A 57 5.47 -12.53 -35.96
CA LYS A 57 6.44 -13.48 -35.41
C LYS A 57 7.08 -14.25 -36.56
N LEU A 58 8.38 -14.55 -36.45
CA LEU A 58 9.06 -15.40 -37.42
C LEU A 58 8.55 -16.85 -37.29
N ASP A 59 8.04 -17.40 -38.39
CA ASP A 59 7.68 -18.80 -38.55
C ASP A 59 8.38 -19.36 -39.79
N GLY A 60 9.23 -20.37 -39.60
CA GLY A 60 10.16 -20.85 -40.62
C GLY A 60 11.10 -19.73 -41.11
N SER A 61 10.85 -19.23 -42.32
CA SER A 61 11.64 -18.16 -42.96
C SER A 61 10.84 -16.87 -43.20
N THR A 62 9.58 -16.79 -42.76
CA THR A 62 8.70 -15.64 -43.02
C THR A 62 8.09 -15.10 -41.73
N PHE A 63 7.83 -13.79 -41.73
CA PHE A 63 7.12 -13.14 -40.62
C PHE A 63 5.62 -13.28 -40.84
N VAL A 64 4.93 -13.95 -39.93
CA VAL A 64 3.48 -14.18 -39.96
C VAL A 64 2.79 -13.35 -38.88
N LEU A 65 1.58 -12.86 -39.18
CA LEU A 65 0.79 -12.07 -38.23
C LEU A 65 0.46 -12.93 -37.01
N SER A 66 0.95 -12.52 -35.83
CA SER A 66 0.71 -13.19 -34.56
C SER A 66 -0.45 -12.54 -33.80
N LYS A 67 -0.47 -11.19 -33.72
CA LYS A 67 -1.44 -10.47 -32.90
C LYS A 67 -1.80 -9.09 -33.47
N ASN A 68 -3.08 -8.73 -33.38
CA ASN A 68 -3.53 -7.34 -33.45
C ASN A 68 -3.63 -6.76 -32.04
N VAL A 69 -3.07 -5.57 -31.84
CA VAL A 69 -2.94 -4.89 -30.55
C VAL A 69 -3.63 -3.53 -30.65
N LYS A 70 -4.43 -3.16 -29.65
CA LYS A 70 -5.16 -1.88 -29.64
C LYS A 70 -4.21 -0.70 -29.45
N LYS A 71 -4.53 0.46 -30.02
CA LYS A 71 -3.66 1.65 -30.08
C LYS A 71 -3.08 2.18 -28.76
N TYR A 72 -3.73 1.92 -27.63
CA TYR A 72 -3.27 2.36 -26.31
C TYR A 72 -2.29 1.38 -25.64
N ARG A 73 -2.07 0.21 -26.24
CA ARG A 73 -1.09 -0.77 -25.75
C ARG A 73 0.16 -0.68 -26.60
N SER A 74 1.28 -0.39 -25.94
CA SER A 74 2.59 -0.27 -26.55
C SER A 74 3.44 -1.55 -26.45
N PHE A 75 2.76 -2.70 -26.28
CA PHE A 75 3.40 -3.99 -26.02
C PHE A 75 2.56 -5.18 -26.47
N HIS A 76 3.22 -6.33 -26.62
CA HIS A 76 2.63 -7.65 -26.69
C HIS A 76 3.53 -8.64 -25.95
N TRP A 77 2.94 -9.58 -25.22
CA TRP A 77 3.65 -10.66 -24.53
C TRP A 77 3.17 -12.02 -25.03
N GLU A 78 4.04 -13.02 -24.96
CA GLU A 78 3.74 -14.39 -25.38
C GLU A 78 4.33 -15.41 -24.41
N TRP A 79 3.49 -16.30 -23.87
CA TRP A 79 3.95 -17.41 -23.03
C TRP A 79 4.66 -18.47 -23.87
N ILE A 80 5.94 -18.69 -23.59
CA ILE A 80 6.79 -19.66 -24.30
C ILE A 80 6.91 -20.97 -23.53
N ASN A 81 6.69 -20.94 -22.21
CA ASN A 81 6.71 -22.08 -21.30
C ASN A 81 8.04 -22.86 -21.23
N THR A 82 9.09 -22.36 -21.89
CA THR A 82 10.38 -23.06 -22.01
C THR A 82 11.53 -22.04 -22.05
N PRO A 83 12.53 -22.15 -21.16
CA PRO A 83 13.76 -21.37 -21.25
C PRO A 83 14.62 -21.76 -22.47
N GLY A 84 15.47 -20.85 -22.94
CA GLY A 84 16.41 -21.05 -24.05
C GLY A 84 15.83 -20.86 -25.45
N VAL A 85 14.54 -20.53 -25.58
CA VAL A 85 13.85 -20.38 -26.86
C VAL A 85 14.05 -18.97 -27.40
N THR A 86 14.56 -18.86 -28.63
CA THR A 86 14.67 -17.58 -29.34
C THR A 86 13.43 -17.33 -30.19
N VAL A 87 12.83 -16.16 -30.01
CA VAL A 87 11.71 -15.67 -30.82
C VAL A 87 12.10 -14.36 -31.49
N LYS A 88 11.64 -14.17 -32.73
CA LYS A 88 11.90 -12.95 -33.52
C LYS A 88 10.59 -12.29 -33.90
N TYR A 89 10.55 -10.96 -33.76
CA TYR A 89 9.38 -10.14 -34.00
C TYR A 89 9.65 -8.98 -34.96
N LYS A 90 8.58 -8.55 -35.63
CA LYS A 90 8.45 -7.23 -36.28
C LYS A 90 7.10 -6.64 -35.91
N VAL A 91 7.00 -5.31 -35.90
CA VAL A 91 5.75 -4.60 -35.56
C VAL A 91 5.44 -3.57 -36.63
N SER A 92 4.16 -3.41 -36.97
CA SER A 92 3.64 -2.31 -37.79
C SER A 92 2.47 -1.63 -37.08
N ALA A 93 2.13 -0.43 -37.53
CA ALA A 93 0.95 0.31 -37.12
C ALA A 93 -0.11 0.26 -38.23
N TYR A 94 -1.39 0.31 -37.87
CA TYR A 94 -2.49 0.42 -38.83
C TYR A 94 -3.55 1.43 -38.37
N ASP A 95 -4.19 2.10 -39.32
CA ASP A 95 -5.21 3.12 -39.09
C ASP A 95 -6.65 2.56 -39.18
N ASN A 96 -7.64 3.43 -38.95
CA ASN A 96 -9.06 3.10 -39.04
C ASN A 96 -9.53 2.83 -40.49
N SER A 97 -8.76 3.27 -41.49
CA SER A 97 -9.00 3.04 -42.92
C SER A 97 -8.44 1.69 -43.39
N GLY A 98 -7.63 1.03 -42.55
CA GLY A 98 -6.99 -0.25 -42.82
C GLY A 98 -5.61 -0.14 -43.48
N ASN A 99 -5.07 1.08 -43.67
CA ASN A 99 -3.71 1.23 -44.18
C ASN A 99 -2.72 0.78 -43.11
N GLU A 100 -1.65 0.11 -43.53
CA GLU A 100 -0.64 -0.44 -42.63
C GLU A 100 0.74 0.14 -42.97
N SER A 101 1.50 0.49 -41.94
CA SER A 101 2.87 0.95 -42.08
C SER A 101 3.78 -0.14 -42.64
N GLN A 102 4.99 0.23 -43.04
CA GLN A 102 6.07 -0.76 -43.18
C GLN A 102 6.30 -1.50 -41.85
N LEU A 103 6.81 -2.73 -41.93
CA LEU A 103 7.25 -3.47 -40.76
C LEU A 103 8.49 -2.82 -40.14
N SER A 104 8.59 -2.83 -38.81
CA SER A 104 9.79 -2.43 -38.09
C SER A 104 11.01 -3.26 -38.48
N ALA A 105 12.19 -2.81 -38.03
CA ALA A 105 13.36 -3.68 -37.95
C ALA A 105 13.03 -4.95 -37.15
N GLU A 106 13.70 -6.05 -37.52
CA GLU A 106 13.63 -7.31 -36.77
C GLU A 106 14.25 -7.11 -35.38
N VAL A 107 13.55 -7.63 -34.37
CA VAL A 107 14.04 -7.73 -33.00
C VAL A 107 13.93 -9.17 -32.53
N SER A 108 14.79 -9.59 -31.62
CA SER A 108 14.79 -10.95 -31.08
C SER A 108 14.83 -10.96 -29.55
N ALA A 109 14.08 -11.89 -28.95
CA ALA A 109 14.15 -12.21 -27.54
C ALA A 109 14.55 -13.67 -27.37
N GLN A 110 15.32 -13.99 -26.32
CA GLN A 110 15.60 -15.38 -25.94
C GLN A 110 15.17 -15.58 -24.49
N THR A 111 14.33 -16.58 -24.25
CA THR A 111 13.98 -16.93 -22.87
C THR A 111 15.19 -17.50 -22.13
N HIS A 112 15.32 -17.24 -20.84
CA HIS A 112 16.50 -17.66 -20.07
C HIS A 112 16.21 -17.74 -18.57
N SER A 113 17.00 -18.52 -17.83
CA SER A 113 16.87 -18.56 -16.36
C SER A 113 17.13 -17.18 -15.76
N MET A 114 16.18 -16.69 -14.96
CA MET A 114 16.24 -15.33 -14.41
C MET A 114 16.80 -15.30 -12.99
N THR A 115 17.54 -14.24 -12.69
CA THR A 115 17.91 -13.81 -11.35
C THR A 115 16.71 -13.21 -10.60
N ASP A 116 16.84 -13.06 -9.28
CA ASP A 116 15.81 -12.42 -8.45
C ASP A 116 15.54 -10.98 -8.91
N ASP A 117 16.59 -10.23 -9.27
CA ASP A 117 16.45 -8.87 -9.77
C ASP A 117 15.71 -8.77 -11.10
N GLU A 118 15.89 -9.76 -12.00
CA GLU A 118 15.15 -9.84 -13.26
C GLU A 118 13.68 -10.20 -13.02
N PHE A 119 13.39 -11.11 -12.07
CA PHE A 119 12.01 -11.36 -11.63
C PHE A 119 11.33 -10.10 -11.10
N LEU A 120 12.03 -9.32 -10.27
CA LEU A 120 11.50 -8.07 -9.73
C LEU A 120 11.31 -7.01 -10.83
N ASP A 121 12.27 -6.84 -11.76
CA ASP A 121 12.12 -5.92 -12.90
C ASP A 121 10.94 -6.29 -13.79
N MET A 122 10.84 -7.58 -14.16
CA MET A 122 9.73 -8.13 -14.94
C MET A 122 8.39 -7.86 -14.28
N THR A 123 8.25 -8.20 -13.00
CA THR A 123 7.00 -8.00 -12.26
C THR A 123 6.64 -6.52 -12.15
N GLN A 124 7.58 -5.64 -11.79
CA GLN A 124 7.30 -4.20 -11.72
C GLN A 124 6.93 -3.63 -13.10
N ARG A 125 7.65 -4.00 -14.17
CA ARG A 125 7.41 -3.51 -15.53
C ARG A 125 6.04 -3.93 -16.05
N ALA A 126 5.72 -5.22 -15.95
CA ALA A 126 4.45 -5.75 -16.41
C ALA A 126 3.29 -5.15 -15.61
N THR A 127 3.43 -5.05 -14.29
CA THR A 127 2.38 -4.49 -13.41
C THR A 127 2.17 -2.99 -13.66
N PHE A 128 3.24 -2.23 -13.90
CA PHE A 128 3.16 -0.80 -14.19
C PHE A 128 2.36 -0.46 -15.46
N ARG A 129 2.31 -1.37 -16.45
CA ARG A 129 1.47 -1.21 -17.66
C ARG A 129 0.00 -0.95 -17.32
N TYR A 130 -0.49 -1.44 -16.18
CA TYR A 130 -1.85 -1.17 -15.72
C TYR A 130 -2.11 0.35 -15.56
N PHE A 131 -1.13 1.07 -15.00
CA PHE A 131 -1.24 2.51 -14.74
C PHE A 131 -0.78 3.35 -15.94
N TRP A 132 0.00 2.76 -16.84
CA TRP A 132 0.58 3.46 -17.97
C TRP A 132 -0.22 3.29 -19.26
N ASP A 133 -0.32 2.06 -19.76
CA ASP A 133 -1.01 1.69 -21.01
C ASP A 133 -2.53 1.57 -20.81
N TRP A 134 -2.97 1.04 -19.65
CA TRP A 134 -4.39 0.99 -19.27
C TRP A 134 -4.87 2.20 -18.44
N GLY A 135 -3.95 3.09 -18.07
CA GLY A 135 -4.28 4.37 -17.45
C GLY A 135 -5.26 5.16 -18.31
N ASP A 136 -6.21 5.86 -17.68
CA ASP A 136 -7.26 6.55 -18.41
C ASP A 136 -6.66 7.66 -19.31
N PRO A 137 -6.94 7.67 -20.62
CA PRO A 137 -6.24 8.55 -21.56
C PRO A 137 -6.57 10.04 -21.35
N ASN A 138 -7.74 10.34 -20.78
CA ASN A 138 -8.23 11.70 -20.59
C ASN A 138 -7.65 12.34 -19.32
N SER A 139 -7.70 11.61 -18.22
CA SER A 139 -7.27 12.07 -16.90
C SER A 139 -5.83 11.67 -16.55
N GLY A 140 -5.32 10.59 -17.13
CA GLY A 140 -4.06 9.94 -16.75
C GLY A 140 -4.13 9.12 -15.46
N LEU A 141 -5.30 9.08 -14.80
CA LEU A 141 -5.53 8.37 -13.54
C LEU A 141 -5.69 6.85 -13.76
N ALA A 142 -5.62 6.09 -12.68
CA ALA A 142 -5.86 4.65 -12.70
C ALA A 142 -7.35 4.35 -12.85
N ARG A 143 -7.66 3.36 -13.70
CA ARG A 143 -9.00 2.75 -13.75
C ARG A 143 -9.16 1.76 -12.62
N GLU A 144 -10.36 1.65 -12.07
CA GLU A 144 -10.71 0.73 -10.99
C GLU A 144 -10.30 -0.70 -11.29
N ARG A 145 -10.69 -1.18 -12.48
CA ARG A 145 -10.46 -2.56 -12.91
C ARG A 145 -10.08 -2.64 -14.39
N TRP A 146 -9.53 -3.79 -14.75
CA TRP A 146 -9.48 -4.27 -16.12
C TRP A 146 -10.13 -5.64 -16.20
N HIS A 147 -10.92 -5.85 -17.25
CA HIS A 147 -11.49 -7.14 -17.66
C HIS A 147 -11.34 -7.28 -19.18
N PRO A 148 -11.39 -8.51 -19.75
CA PRO A 148 -11.19 -8.72 -21.19
C PRO A 148 -12.13 -7.92 -22.12
N ASN A 149 -13.33 -7.59 -21.65
CA ASN A 149 -14.29 -6.77 -22.40
C ASN A 149 -13.98 -5.26 -22.36
N GLU A 150 -13.10 -4.82 -21.46
CA GLU A 150 -12.65 -3.45 -21.30
C GLU A 150 -13.80 -2.42 -21.16
N SER A 151 -14.92 -2.85 -20.58
CA SER A 151 -16.14 -2.04 -20.51
C SER A 151 -16.12 -1.02 -19.36
N ASP A 152 -15.39 -1.32 -18.29
CA ASP A 152 -15.28 -0.43 -17.14
C ASP A 152 -14.13 0.56 -17.35
N VAL A 153 -14.50 1.83 -17.49
CA VAL A 153 -13.59 2.97 -17.66
C VAL A 153 -13.66 3.92 -16.45
N THR A 154 -14.20 3.44 -15.34
CA THR A 154 -14.29 4.19 -14.09
C THR A 154 -12.89 4.36 -13.50
N ASN A 155 -12.56 5.57 -13.09
CA ASN A 155 -11.31 5.85 -12.39
C ASN A 155 -11.50 5.70 -10.89
N THR A 156 -10.48 5.17 -10.22
CA THR A 156 -10.43 5.06 -8.75
C THR A 156 -9.41 6.01 -8.17
N ILE A 157 -9.75 6.70 -7.08
CA ILE A 157 -8.90 7.74 -6.50
C ILE A 157 -7.72 7.16 -5.72
N GLY A 158 -7.91 6.22 -4.80
CA GLY A 158 -6.80 5.65 -4.04
C GLY A 158 -5.92 4.75 -4.89
N GLY A 159 -6.51 3.94 -5.78
CA GLY A 159 -5.75 3.20 -6.79
C GLY A 159 -4.92 4.11 -7.71
N SER A 160 -5.38 5.34 -7.96
CA SER A 160 -4.56 6.35 -8.67
C SER A 160 -3.41 6.89 -7.82
N GLY A 161 -3.59 7.04 -6.51
CA GLY A 161 -2.49 7.34 -5.58
C GLY A 161 -1.36 6.32 -5.69
N PHE A 162 -1.71 5.04 -5.70
CA PHE A 162 -0.74 3.96 -5.88
C PHE A 162 -0.10 3.99 -7.27
N GLY A 163 -0.89 4.23 -8.32
CA GLY A 163 -0.39 4.40 -9.69
C GLY A 163 0.59 5.55 -9.86
N ILE A 164 0.36 6.68 -9.17
CA ILE A 164 1.28 7.83 -9.15
C ILE A 164 2.63 7.45 -8.54
N MET A 165 2.64 6.69 -7.45
CA MET A 165 3.89 6.15 -6.89
C MET A 165 4.53 5.13 -7.83
N GLY A 166 3.72 4.37 -8.58
CA GLY A 166 4.19 3.53 -9.67
C GLY A 166 4.90 4.30 -10.80
N ILE A 167 4.46 5.51 -11.13
CA ILE A 167 5.14 6.39 -12.10
C ILE A 167 6.54 6.76 -11.60
N VAL A 168 6.68 7.10 -10.31
CA VAL A 168 8.00 7.39 -9.71
C VAL A 168 8.92 6.17 -9.81
N ALA A 169 8.43 4.99 -9.42
CA ALA A 169 9.19 3.75 -9.54
C ALA A 169 9.59 3.44 -10.99
N ALA A 170 8.69 3.67 -11.94
CA ALA A 170 8.93 3.41 -13.36
C ALA A 170 9.98 4.34 -13.98
N VAL A 171 10.06 5.61 -13.54
CA VAL A 171 11.13 6.52 -13.96
C VAL A 171 12.48 6.05 -13.41
N GLU A 172 12.54 5.69 -12.12
CA GLU A 172 13.77 5.19 -11.49
C GLU A 172 14.27 3.88 -12.13
N ARG A 173 13.36 3.02 -12.57
CA ARG A 173 13.68 1.78 -13.28
C ARG A 173 13.95 1.97 -14.77
N GLY A 174 13.78 3.18 -15.30
CA GLY A 174 13.94 3.45 -16.73
C GLY A 174 12.91 2.74 -17.62
N PHE A 175 11.73 2.42 -17.07
CA PHE A 175 10.60 1.91 -17.86
C PHE A 175 9.99 3.02 -18.73
N ILE A 176 10.01 4.24 -18.21
CA ILE A 176 9.65 5.49 -18.90
C ILE A 176 10.72 6.54 -18.60
N THR A 177 10.81 7.58 -19.43
CA THR A 177 11.70 8.70 -19.14
C THR A 177 11.10 9.61 -18.08
N ARG A 178 11.92 10.44 -17.43
CA ARG A 178 11.44 11.42 -16.46
C ARG A 178 10.51 12.45 -17.09
N GLU A 179 10.79 12.85 -18.34
CA GLU A 179 9.95 13.77 -19.11
C GLU A 179 8.56 13.17 -19.37
N GLN A 180 8.49 11.89 -19.76
CA GLN A 180 7.21 11.18 -19.92
C GLN A 180 6.46 11.11 -18.58
N GLY A 181 7.17 10.81 -17.49
CA GLY A 181 6.61 10.83 -16.13
C GLY A 181 6.06 12.19 -15.74
N ALA A 182 6.81 13.27 -15.97
CA ALA A 182 6.41 14.65 -15.67
C ALA A 182 5.18 15.08 -16.48
N GLN A 183 5.12 14.74 -17.78
CA GLN A 183 3.97 15.01 -18.64
C GLN A 183 2.71 14.26 -18.16
N ARG A 184 2.85 13.00 -17.76
CA ARG A 184 1.74 12.23 -17.19
C ARG A 184 1.27 12.85 -15.87
N MET A 185 2.20 13.23 -14.99
CA MET A 185 1.87 13.89 -13.73
C MET A 185 1.19 15.24 -13.94
N LEU A 186 1.62 16.02 -14.92
CA LEU A 186 0.95 17.27 -15.27
C LEU A 186 -0.49 17.02 -15.73
N LYS A 187 -0.72 16.01 -16.57
CA LYS A 187 -2.07 15.61 -17.00
C LYS A 187 -2.96 15.26 -15.80
N ILE A 188 -2.47 14.37 -14.93
CA ILE A 188 -3.16 13.92 -13.71
C ILE A 188 -3.52 15.11 -12.82
N THR A 189 -2.53 15.93 -12.47
CA THR A 189 -2.71 17.03 -11.51
C THR A 189 -3.57 18.14 -12.09
N THR A 190 -3.50 18.39 -13.39
CA THR A 190 -4.41 19.32 -14.08
C THR A 190 -5.85 18.82 -14.00
N PHE A 191 -6.10 17.55 -14.31
CA PHE A 191 -7.44 16.96 -14.22
C PHE A 191 -8.02 17.07 -12.80
N LEU A 192 -7.24 16.66 -11.78
CA LEU A 192 -7.64 16.72 -10.38
C LEU A 192 -7.88 18.15 -9.89
N ALA A 193 -7.05 19.11 -10.30
CA ALA A 193 -7.13 20.49 -9.82
C ALA A 193 -8.21 21.35 -10.52
N THR A 194 -8.69 20.92 -11.69
CA THR A 194 -9.54 21.78 -12.56
C THR A 194 -10.84 21.13 -13.03
N LYS A 195 -10.95 19.80 -13.04
CA LYS A 195 -12.13 19.09 -13.58
C LYS A 195 -12.82 18.18 -12.57
N ALA A 196 -12.05 17.49 -11.74
CA ALA A 196 -12.59 16.51 -10.80
C ALA A 196 -13.50 17.14 -9.75
N ASP A 197 -14.66 16.53 -9.51
CA ASP A 197 -15.56 16.87 -8.42
C ASP A 197 -14.85 16.68 -7.08
N ARG A 198 -15.09 17.61 -6.16
CA ARG A 198 -14.55 17.62 -4.80
C ARG A 198 -15.61 18.07 -3.82
N PHE A 199 -15.56 17.48 -2.63
CA PHE A 199 -16.54 17.64 -1.58
C PHE A 199 -15.82 18.06 -0.31
N HIS A 200 -15.75 19.38 -0.07
CA HIS A 200 -14.87 19.97 0.94
C HIS A 200 -13.39 19.62 0.70
N GLY A 201 -12.97 19.71 -0.57
CA GLY A 201 -11.61 19.37 -1.01
C GLY A 201 -11.30 17.87 -1.13
N VAL A 202 -12.17 17.01 -0.61
CA VAL A 202 -12.04 15.54 -0.66
C VAL A 202 -12.61 15.01 -1.97
N PHE A 203 -11.90 14.10 -2.61
CA PHE A 203 -12.36 13.45 -3.84
C PHE A 203 -13.30 12.28 -3.52
N PRO A 204 -14.23 11.93 -4.42
CA PRO A 204 -15.02 10.71 -4.28
C PRO A 204 -14.16 9.46 -4.48
N HIS A 205 -14.70 8.30 -4.12
CA HIS A 205 -14.06 7.01 -4.39
C HIS A 205 -13.83 6.79 -5.90
N TRP A 206 -14.88 7.02 -6.70
CA TRP A 206 -14.84 6.84 -8.16
C TRP A 206 -15.17 8.12 -8.93
N LEU A 207 -14.48 8.29 -10.07
CA LEU A 207 -14.68 9.38 -11.02
C LEU A 207 -14.84 8.85 -12.44
N ASN A 208 -15.58 9.58 -13.25
CA ASN A 208 -15.52 9.45 -14.69
C ASN A 208 -14.27 10.20 -15.22
N GLY A 209 -13.32 9.47 -15.83
CA GLY A 209 -12.05 10.03 -16.30
C GLY A 209 -12.16 11.09 -17.41
N SER A 210 -13.29 11.12 -18.14
CA SER A 210 -13.52 12.12 -19.19
C SER A 210 -14.13 13.42 -18.64
N THR A 211 -15.08 13.31 -17.71
CA THR A 211 -15.87 14.45 -17.24
C THR A 211 -15.42 15.01 -15.89
N GLY A 212 -14.69 14.24 -15.10
CA GLY A 212 -14.36 14.58 -13.71
C GLY A 212 -15.54 14.44 -12.74
N LYS A 213 -16.66 13.85 -13.17
CA LYS A 213 -17.84 13.68 -12.32
C LYS A 213 -17.77 12.44 -11.45
N VAL A 214 -18.29 12.55 -10.23
CA VAL A 214 -18.45 11.40 -9.32
C VAL A 214 -19.22 10.27 -10.01
N VAL A 215 -18.73 9.05 -9.84
CA VAL A 215 -19.45 7.81 -10.16
C VAL A 215 -19.81 7.19 -8.81
N ASN A 216 -21.09 6.87 -8.60
CA ASN A 216 -21.53 6.39 -7.30
C ASN A 216 -20.96 5.01 -6.97
N PHE A 217 -20.44 4.85 -5.75
CA PHE A 217 -20.07 3.56 -5.18
C PHE A 217 -21.13 3.16 -4.14
N GLY A 218 -22.11 2.35 -4.54
CA GLY A 218 -23.30 2.11 -3.72
C GLY A 218 -24.06 3.41 -3.45
N GLN A 219 -24.21 3.79 -2.18
CA GLN A 219 -24.83 5.05 -1.77
C GLN A 219 -23.84 6.23 -1.75
N GLN A 220 -22.54 5.98 -1.91
CA GLN A 220 -21.50 7.00 -1.82
C GLN A 220 -21.46 7.82 -3.13
N ASN A 221 -21.90 9.08 -3.05
CA ASN A 221 -21.94 10.04 -4.16
C ASN A 221 -21.21 11.35 -3.83
N GLY A 222 -20.37 11.33 -2.78
CA GLY A 222 -19.61 12.48 -2.31
C GLY A 222 -18.17 12.08 -1.99
N GLY A 223 -17.53 12.76 -1.04
CA GLY A 223 -16.11 12.54 -0.77
C GLY A 223 -15.86 11.28 0.06
N ASP A 224 -14.80 10.56 -0.31
CA ASP A 224 -14.20 9.44 0.40
C ASP A 224 -12.82 9.90 0.91
N ILE A 225 -12.69 10.07 2.23
CA ILE A 225 -11.47 10.61 2.84
C ILE A 225 -10.32 9.61 2.82
N VAL A 226 -10.61 8.31 2.80
CA VAL A 226 -9.60 7.24 2.81
C VAL A 226 -8.96 7.14 1.44
N GLU A 227 -9.77 7.10 0.38
CA GLU A 227 -9.27 7.12 -1.00
C GLU A 227 -8.50 8.40 -1.29
N THR A 228 -9.01 9.54 -0.81
CA THR A 228 -8.30 10.82 -0.90
C THR A 228 -6.95 10.77 -0.17
N ALA A 229 -6.86 10.11 0.99
CA ALA A 229 -5.60 9.95 1.70
C ALA A 229 -4.57 9.16 0.89
N PHE A 230 -4.96 8.04 0.27
CA PHE A 230 -4.09 7.27 -0.63
C PHE A 230 -3.64 8.09 -1.85
N LEU A 231 -4.54 8.90 -2.43
CA LEU A 231 -4.17 9.83 -3.50
C LEU A 231 -3.13 10.86 -3.04
N ILE A 232 -3.36 11.50 -1.89
CA ILE A 232 -2.46 12.51 -1.35
C ILE A 232 -1.09 11.91 -0.98
N GLU A 233 -1.06 10.68 -0.46
CA GLU A 233 0.19 9.94 -0.22
C GLU A 233 1.03 9.84 -1.51
N GLY A 234 0.41 9.45 -2.62
CA GLY A 234 1.07 9.42 -3.92
C GLY A 234 1.46 10.80 -4.45
N LEU A 235 0.59 11.79 -4.34
CA LEU A 235 0.86 13.15 -4.82
C LEU A 235 2.01 13.82 -4.06
N LEU A 236 2.08 13.70 -2.73
CA LEU A 236 3.20 14.25 -1.96
C LEU A 236 4.52 13.56 -2.32
N THR A 237 4.50 12.23 -2.51
CA THR A 237 5.66 11.48 -3.02
C THR A 237 6.13 12.01 -4.37
N ALA A 238 5.22 12.16 -5.33
CA ALA A 238 5.53 12.69 -6.66
C ALA A 238 6.02 14.14 -6.62
N ARG A 239 5.47 14.99 -5.74
CA ARG A 239 5.90 16.39 -5.59
C ARG A 239 7.35 16.51 -5.13
N GLN A 240 7.82 15.60 -4.27
CA GLN A 240 9.23 15.56 -3.85
C GLN A 240 10.13 14.89 -4.89
N TYR A 241 9.56 14.03 -5.74
CA TYR A 241 10.32 13.34 -6.78
C TYR A 241 10.55 14.21 -8.02
N PHE A 242 9.51 14.88 -8.50
CA PHE A 242 9.52 15.79 -9.66
C PHE A 242 9.87 17.22 -9.21
N ASP A 243 11.14 17.41 -8.85
CA ASP A 243 11.75 18.59 -8.25
C ASP A 243 12.57 19.48 -9.20
N ASN A 244 12.63 19.16 -10.50
CA ASN A 244 13.35 19.99 -11.48
C ASN A 244 12.60 21.30 -11.79
N ASN A 245 13.30 22.23 -12.44
CA ASN A 245 12.76 23.53 -12.86
C ASN A 245 12.13 23.51 -14.27
N SER A 246 11.74 22.35 -14.79
CA SER A 246 10.98 22.29 -16.05
C SER A 246 9.55 22.81 -15.86
N PRO A 247 8.92 23.42 -16.89
CA PRO A 247 7.55 23.94 -16.77
C PRO A 247 6.55 22.89 -16.27
N ASP A 248 6.64 21.65 -16.76
CA ASP A 248 5.75 20.56 -16.38
C ASP A 248 5.90 20.18 -14.90
N GLU A 249 7.13 20.06 -14.40
CA GLU A 249 7.37 19.72 -13.00
C GLU A 249 7.00 20.88 -12.05
N VAL A 250 7.30 22.13 -12.43
CA VAL A 250 6.90 23.32 -11.65
C VAL A 250 5.38 23.40 -11.51
N GLN A 251 4.64 23.25 -12.61
CA GLN A 251 3.18 23.31 -12.61
C GLN A 251 2.57 22.11 -11.87
N THR A 252 3.15 20.91 -12.02
CA THR A 252 2.77 19.71 -11.28
C THR A 252 2.87 19.95 -9.77
N ARG A 253 4.01 20.47 -9.27
CA ARG A 253 4.19 20.77 -7.85
C ARG A 253 3.20 21.82 -7.35
N ALA A 254 2.90 22.84 -8.17
CA ALA A 254 1.92 23.87 -7.84
C ALA A 254 0.50 23.30 -7.68
N TYR A 255 0.05 22.45 -8.62
CA TYR A 255 -1.25 21.79 -8.52
C TYR A 255 -1.33 20.82 -7.36
N ILE A 256 -0.27 20.04 -7.09
CA ILE A 256 -0.23 19.15 -5.92
C ILE A 256 -0.38 19.94 -4.63
N LYS A 257 0.37 21.05 -4.47
CA LYS A 257 0.24 21.93 -3.30
C LYS A 257 -1.19 22.45 -3.14
N LYS A 258 -1.80 22.93 -4.22
CA LYS A 258 -3.20 23.39 -4.20
C LYS A 258 -4.16 22.29 -3.77
N ILE A 259 -4.06 21.11 -4.38
CA ILE A 259 -4.93 19.97 -4.07
C ILE A 259 -4.81 19.61 -2.59
N TRP A 260 -3.58 19.46 -2.10
CA TRP A 260 -3.27 19.12 -0.71
C TRP A 260 -3.84 20.12 0.30
N GLU A 261 -3.61 21.41 0.07
CA GLU A 261 -4.02 22.48 0.99
C GLU A 261 -5.55 22.70 1.03
N GLU A 262 -6.28 22.18 0.05
CA GLU A 262 -7.74 22.30 -0.04
C GLU A 262 -8.49 21.16 0.65
N VAL A 263 -7.84 20.02 0.98
CA VAL A 263 -8.48 18.88 1.66
C VAL A 263 -8.89 19.25 3.09
N ASP A 264 -10.20 19.31 3.36
CA ASP A 264 -10.72 19.71 4.66
C ASP A 264 -10.86 18.52 5.64
N TRP A 265 -9.74 18.09 6.21
CA TRP A 265 -9.70 17.00 7.19
C TRP A 265 -10.57 17.29 8.42
N ASN A 266 -10.61 18.54 8.88
CA ASN A 266 -11.42 18.91 10.03
C ASN A 266 -12.92 18.82 9.76
N PHE A 267 -13.38 19.15 8.54
CA PHE A 267 -14.77 18.95 8.14
C PHE A 267 -15.19 17.48 8.29
N TYR A 268 -14.35 16.54 7.83
CA TYR A 268 -14.63 15.09 7.90
C TYR A 268 -14.55 14.53 9.32
N ARG A 269 -14.14 15.32 10.33
CA ARG A 269 -14.31 14.92 11.72
C ARG A 269 -15.75 14.99 12.19
N ASN A 270 -16.55 15.89 11.60
CA ASN A 270 -17.90 16.21 12.07
C ASN A 270 -17.96 16.44 13.60
N GLY A 271 -16.97 17.17 14.13
CA GLY A 271 -16.83 17.45 15.58
C GLY A 271 -16.32 16.30 16.45
N THR A 272 -16.08 15.11 15.90
CA THR A 272 -15.59 13.95 16.66
C THR A 272 -14.06 13.94 16.82
N THR A 273 -13.53 12.98 17.58
CA THR A 273 -12.09 12.73 17.70
C THR A 273 -11.53 11.86 16.57
N GLY A 274 -12.37 11.34 15.66
CA GLY A 274 -11.94 10.57 14.50
C GLY A 274 -12.40 11.19 13.19
N LEU A 275 -12.18 10.47 12.09
CA LEU A 275 -12.65 10.85 10.75
C LEU A 275 -13.82 9.97 10.35
N TYR A 276 -14.87 10.57 9.82
CA TYR A 276 -15.87 9.85 9.03
C TYR A 276 -15.28 9.44 7.69
N TRP A 277 -15.55 8.21 7.28
CA TRP A 277 -15.05 7.71 5.99
C TRP A 277 -15.61 8.52 4.81
N ASN A 278 -16.91 8.79 4.83
CA ASN A 278 -17.60 9.36 3.69
C ASN A 278 -18.49 10.55 4.08
N TRP A 279 -18.67 11.47 3.13
CA TRP A 279 -19.68 12.53 3.21
C TRP A 279 -20.41 12.67 1.88
N SER A 280 -21.73 12.85 1.91
CA SER A 280 -22.56 12.98 0.72
C SER A 280 -23.12 14.41 0.59
N PRO A 281 -23.13 15.02 -0.62
CA PRO A 281 -23.79 16.31 -0.85
C PRO A 281 -25.32 16.25 -0.65
N THR A 282 -25.93 15.08 -0.75
CA THR A 282 -27.38 14.89 -0.62
C THR A 282 -27.80 14.33 0.73
N MET A 283 -26.92 13.61 1.42
CA MET A 283 -27.23 12.91 2.68
C MET A 283 -26.40 13.36 3.89
N GLY A 284 -25.39 14.22 3.68
CA GLY A 284 -24.44 14.57 4.74
C GLY A 284 -23.67 13.34 5.24
N PHE A 285 -23.55 13.22 6.57
CA PHE A 285 -22.97 12.04 7.25
C PHE A 285 -24.01 10.97 7.64
N ASN A 286 -25.24 11.04 7.11
CA ASN A 286 -26.37 10.24 7.59
C ASN A 286 -26.77 9.14 6.60
N PHE A 287 -25.88 8.17 6.35
CA PHE A 287 -26.18 6.99 5.52
C PHE A 287 -25.41 5.76 6.02
N SER A 288 -25.83 4.57 5.62
CA SER A 288 -25.34 3.30 6.19
C SER A 288 -23.83 3.08 6.01
N ASP A 289 -23.26 3.65 4.95
CA ASP A 289 -21.89 3.39 4.52
C ASP A 289 -20.90 4.46 5.03
N THR A 290 -21.32 5.29 5.99
CA THR A 290 -20.43 6.25 6.65
C THR A 290 -20.39 6.03 8.16
N PHE A 291 -19.17 6.00 8.69
CA PHE A 291 -18.88 5.78 10.09
C PHE A 291 -17.53 6.42 10.43
N VAL A 292 -17.31 6.69 11.71
CA VAL A 292 -15.98 7.06 12.20
C VAL A 292 -15.11 5.81 12.16
N PHE A 293 -14.08 5.81 11.30
CA PHE A 293 -13.21 4.64 11.18
C PHE A 293 -12.09 4.67 12.21
N HIS A 294 -11.75 3.48 12.68
CA HIS A 294 -10.79 3.24 13.73
C HIS A 294 -9.78 2.19 13.28
N GLY A 295 -8.55 2.28 13.78
CA GLY A 295 -7.54 1.26 13.59
C GLY A 295 -7.81 0.02 14.46
N TRP A 296 -7.21 -1.12 14.15
CA TRP A 296 -6.22 -1.35 13.10
C TRP A 296 -6.87 -1.78 11.78
N ASN A 297 -6.53 -1.07 10.70
CA ASN A 297 -6.91 -1.38 9.31
C ASN A 297 -6.01 -0.57 8.33
N GLU A 298 -6.38 -0.49 7.06
CA GLU A 298 -5.64 0.18 5.98
C GLU A 298 -5.54 1.71 6.05
N THR A 299 -6.23 2.35 7.00
CA THR A 299 -6.54 3.80 6.94
C THR A 299 -5.59 4.71 7.73
N GLN A 300 -4.48 4.19 8.24
CA GLN A 300 -3.57 4.96 9.11
C GLN A 300 -3.07 6.26 8.45
N VAL A 301 -2.76 6.21 7.15
CA VAL A 301 -2.24 7.36 6.41
C VAL A 301 -3.23 8.52 6.37
N ALA A 302 -4.54 8.27 6.45
CA ALA A 302 -5.54 9.34 6.54
C ALA A 302 -5.38 10.15 7.84
N TYR A 303 -5.11 9.49 8.96
CA TYR A 303 -4.84 10.16 10.23
C TYR A 303 -3.48 10.88 10.23
N ILE A 304 -2.46 10.29 9.61
CA ILE A 304 -1.13 10.91 9.45
C ILE A 304 -1.25 12.21 8.65
N LEU A 305 -1.93 12.14 7.50
CA LEU A 305 -2.13 13.29 6.62
C LEU A 305 -3.04 14.35 7.25
N ALA A 306 -4.10 13.95 7.96
CA ALA A 306 -4.92 14.91 8.68
C ALA A 306 -4.12 15.77 9.67
N VAL A 307 -3.18 15.16 10.41
CA VAL A 307 -2.29 15.88 11.33
C VAL A 307 -1.23 16.69 10.58
N ALA A 308 -0.73 16.18 9.46
CA ALA A 308 0.25 16.87 8.62
C ALA A 308 -0.30 18.09 7.86
N SER A 309 -1.62 18.24 7.75
CA SER A 309 -2.26 19.31 6.97
C SER A 309 -1.87 20.71 7.49
N PRO A 310 -1.35 21.62 6.64
CA PRO A 310 -0.94 22.95 7.07
C PRO A 310 -2.10 23.95 7.18
N THR A 311 -3.28 23.63 6.64
CA THR A 311 -4.38 24.58 6.45
C THR A 311 -5.68 24.14 7.11
N LYS A 312 -6.07 22.88 6.94
CA LYS A 312 -7.38 22.34 7.35
C LYS A 312 -7.26 21.11 8.26
N ALA A 313 -6.19 21.09 9.07
CA ALA A 313 -5.98 20.07 10.08
C ALA A 313 -7.08 20.06 11.15
N PRO A 314 -7.28 18.92 11.85
CA PRO A 314 -8.11 18.84 13.06
C PRO A 314 -7.86 19.99 14.05
N LEU A 315 -8.92 20.68 14.46
CA LEU A 315 -8.89 21.72 15.50
C LEU A 315 -8.83 21.17 16.95
N ILE A 316 -8.16 20.04 17.14
CA ILE A 316 -7.87 19.43 18.46
C ILE A 316 -6.40 18.98 18.48
N SER A 317 -5.89 18.62 19.67
CA SER A 317 -4.51 18.11 19.76
C SER A 317 -4.30 16.88 18.86
N PRO A 318 -3.16 16.77 18.15
CA PRO A 318 -2.82 15.58 17.36
C PRO A 318 -2.94 14.27 18.13
N ILE A 319 -2.49 14.26 19.40
CA ILE A 319 -2.56 13.07 20.25
C ILE A 319 -4.00 12.74 20.66
N GLU A 320 -4.83 13.74 20.95
CA GLU A 320 -6.24 13.51 21.27
C GLU A 320 -7.00 12.96 20.05
N PHE A 321 -6.78 13.56 18.88
CA PHE A 321 -7.33 13.09 17.61
C PHE A 321 -6.90 11.66 17.30
N TYR A 322 -5.61 11.39 17.38
CA TYR A 322 -5.08 10.07 17.04
C TYR A 322 -5.46 9.00 18.06
N LYS A 323 -5.57 9.36 19.35
CA LYS A 323 -5.98 8.41 20.40
C LYS A 323 -7.47 8.12 20.38
N GLY A 324 -8.30 9.13 20.22
CA GLY A 324 -9.76 8.98 20.17
C GLY A 324 -10.25 8.38 18.86
N GLY A 325 -9.70 8.85 17.73
CA GLY A 325 -9.95 8.35 16.38
C GLY A 325 -9.20 7.05 16.12
N TRP A 326 -8.02 7.11 15.49
CA TRP A 326 -7.27 5.92 15.08
C TRP A 326 -7.13 4.86 16.18
N GLY A 327 -6.75 5.26 17.38
CA GLY A 327 -6.55 4.35 18.51
C GLY A 327 -7.81 3.78 19.15
N ASN A 328 -8.99 4.29 18.80
CA ASN A 328 -10.28 3.93 19.40
C ASN A 328 -10.25 3.95 20.95
N GLY A 329 -9.76 5.05 21.51
CA GLY A 329 -9.59 5.20 22.97
C GLY A 329 -8.56 4.25 23.60
N GLY A 330 -7.71 3.60 22.79
CA GLY A 330 -6.75 2.58 23.20
C GLY A 330 -7.17 1.15 22.86
N SER A 331 -8.41 0.93 22.39
CA SER A 331 -8.94 -0.39 22.03
C SER A 331 -8.22 -1.05 20.85
N ILE A 332 -7.43 -0.27 20.09
CA ILE A 332 -6.54 -0.77 19.04
C ILE A 332 -5.47 -1.72 19.59
N SER A 333 -5.01 -1.52 20.83
CA SER A 333 -3.94 -2.28 21.46
C SER A 333 -4.45 -3.63 21.94
N LYS A 334 -4.14 -4.69 21.18
CA LYS A 334 -4.61 -6.06 21.43
C LYS A 334 -3.46 -7.03 21.30
N TYR A 335 -2.53 -6.99 22.26
CA TYR A 335 -1.41 -7.93 22.27
C TYR A 335 -1.91 -9.37 22.30
N ARG A 336 -1.43 -10.16 21.35
CA ARG A 336 -1.72 -11.58 21.21
C ARG A 336 -0.61 -12.25 20.43
N THR A 337 -0.65 -13.58 20.40
CA THR A 337 0.28 -14.39 19.62
C THR A 337 -0.50 -15.34 18.73
N LYS A 338 -0.08 -15.48 17.46
CA LYS A 338 -0.57 -16.49 16.51
C LYS A 338 0.65 -17.16 15.87
N TYR A 339 0.68 -18.49 15.83
CA TYR A 339 1.86 -19.23 15.34
C TYR A 339 3.17 -18.78 16.01
N ASP A 340 3.12 -18.52 17.33
CA ASP A 340 4.24 -17.98 18.12
C ASP A 340 4.78 -16.60 17.70
N ILE A 341 4.05 -15.90 16.82
CA ILE A 341 4.40 -14.55 16.33
C ILE A 341 3.52 -13.49 17.05
N PRO A 342 4.12 -12.44 17.64
CA PRO A 342 3.36 -11.42 18.38
C PRO A 342 2.68 -10.40 17.45
N LEU A 343 1.43 -10.09 17.75
CA LEU A 343 0.67 -9.00 17.11
C LEU A 343 0.26 -7.99 18.18
N TYR A 344 0.59 -6.72 17.96
CA TYR A 344 0.42 -5.65 18.95
C TYR A 344 -0.91 -4.92 18.81
N VAL A 345 -1.39 -4.77 17.57
CA VAL A 345 -2.67 -4.13 17.25
C VAL A 345 -3.55 -5.04 16.40
N GLY A 346 -4.84 -4.71 16.29
CA GLY A 346 -5.80 -5.38 15.40
C GLY A 346 -6.45 -6.66 15.90
N THR A 347 -7.10 -7.37 14.97
CA THR A 347 -7.95 -8.56 15.21
C THR A 347 -7.12 -9.83 15.22
N ASP A 348 -7.64 -10.96 15.72
CA ASP A 348 -6.97 -12.26 15.84
C ASP A 348 -5.72 -12.52 14.99
N TYR A 349 -5.83 -12.55 13.65
CA TYR A 349 -4.71 -12.84 12.74
C TYR A 349 -4.10 -11.59 12.08
N GLY A 350 -4.50 -10.40 12.50
CA GLY A 350 -4.05 -9.11 11.97
C GLY A 350 -5.05 -8.51 10.97
N GLY A 351 -5.75 -9.36 10.22
CA GLY A 351 -6.75 -8.99 9.21
C GLY A 351 -6.26 -9.28 7.78
N SER A 352 -6.95 -8.71 6.80
CA SER A 352 -6.56 -8.78 5.39
C SER A 352 -5.19 -8.14 5.16
N LEU A 353 -4.33 -8.76 4.35
CA LEU A 353 -2.91 -8.38 4.33
C LEU A 353 -2.64 -7.00 3.72
N PHE A 354 -3.53 -6.49 2.87
CA PHE A 354 -3.42 -5.13 2.32
C PHE A 354 -3.42 -4.01 3.39
N TRP A 355 -3.89 -4.30 4.61
CA TRP A 355 -3.78 -3.38 5.76
C TRP A 355 -2.33 -3.02 6.08
N THR A 356 -1.38 -3.90 5.73
CA THR A 356 0.05 -3.66 5.87
C THR A 356 0.68 -2.98 4.66
N HIS A 357 -0.09 -2.69 3.60
CA HIS A 357 0.42 -2.15 2.34
C HIS A 357 0.03 -0.69 2.12
N TYR A 358 -1.27 -0.39 2.06
CA TYR A 358 -1.76 0.86 1.44
C TYR A 358 -1.22 2.12 2.10
N SER A 359 -1.33 2.19 3.43
CA SER A 359 -0.80 3.31 4.23
C SER A 359 0.74 3.36 4.31
N TYR A 360 1.45 2.44 3.67
CA TYR A 360 2.89 2.23 3.87
C TYR A 360 3.68 2.17 2.56
N ILE A 361 3.09 2.60 1.44
CA ILE A 361 3.83 2.74 0.18
C ILE A 361 4.63 4.04 0.20
N GLY A 362 4.05 5.12 0.67
CA GLY A 362 4.74 6.39 0.93
C GLY A 362 5.26 6.48 2.35
N PHE A 363 4.42 6.24 3.36
CA PHE A 363 4.86 6.34 4.75
C PHE A 363 5.83 5.20 5.13
N ASP A 364 7.09 5.52 5.39
CA ASP A 364 8.06 4.56 5.91
C ASP A 364 7.68 4.21 7.36
N PRO A 365 7.43 2.95 7.74
CA PRO A 365 7.11 2.61 9.12
C PRO A 365 8.34 2.17 9.96
N ARG A 366 9.55 2.15 9.39
CA ARG A 366 10.77 1.66 10.06
C ARG A 366 11.27 2.61 11.13
N ASN A 367 11.90 2.06 12.17
CA ASN A 367 12.64 2.83 13.18
C ASN A 367 11.81 3.91 13.91
N LYS A 368 10.48 3.77 13.93
CA LYS A 368 9.56 4.71 14.54
C LYS A 368 8.37 3.96 15.12
N ARG A 369 7.81 4.52 16.19
CA ARG A 369 6.60 4.01 16.82
C ARG A 369 5.69 5.14 17.24
N ASP A 370 4.41 4.85 17.35
CA ASP A 370 3.44 5.72 18.00
C ASP A 370 3.18 5.24 19.44
N LEU A 371 2.05 5.68 20.01
CA LEU A 371 1.57 5.26 21.33
C LEU A 371 1.28 3.75 21.46
N TYR A 372 1.16 3.01 20.36
CA TYR A 372 0.70 1.63 20.32
C TYR A 372 1.81 0.66 19.93
N THR A 373 2.48 0.89 18.80
CA THR A 373 3.46 -0.07 18.26
C THR A 373 4.44 0.57 17.28
N ASN A 374 5.53 -0.14 17.04
CA ASN A 374 6.31 0.00 15.82
C ASN A 374 5.58 -0.71 14.69
N TYR A 375 5.18 0.02 13.64
CA TYR A 375 4.37 -0.55 12.56
C TYR A 375 5.18 -1.39 11.59
N PHE A 376 6.49 -1.16 11.41
CA PHE A 376 7.29 -2.07 10.59
C PHE A 376 7.36 -3.46 11.23
N VAL A 377 7.56 -3.51 12.55
CA VAL A 377 7.55 -4.77 13.31
C VAL A 377 6.17 -5.42 13.28
N HIS A 378 5.10 -4.64 13.53
CA HIS A 378 3.74 -5.19 13.50
C HIS A 378 3.35 -5.72 12.12
N ASN A 379 3.60 -4.95 11.05
CA ASN A 379 3.29 -5.32 9.68
C ASN A 379 4.03 -6.60 9.28
N LYS A 380 5.34 -6.68 9.57
CA LYS A 380 6.12 -7.91 9.36
C LYS A 380 5.52 -9.11 10.10
N ASN A 381 5.10 -8.92 11.34
CA ASN A 381 4.49 -10.00 12.11
C ASN A 381 3.12 -10.42 11.54
N GLN A 382 2.29 -9.47 11.09
CA GLN A 382 1.03 -9.79 10.42
C GLN A 382 1.28 -10.56 9.11
N THR A 383 2.27 -10.16 8.31
CA THR A 383 2.70 -10.90 7.11
C THR A 383 3.10 -12.33 7.44
N LEU A 384 3.96 -12.51 8.46
CA LEU A 384 4.41 -13.84 8.87
C LEU A 384 3.26 -14.71 9.42
N VAL A 385 2.29 -14.11 10.12
CA VAL A 385 1.07 -14.82 10.58
C VAL A 385 0.19 -15.24 9.40
N ASN A 386 -0.01 -14.36 8.41
CA ASN A 386 -0.77 -14.67 7.20
C ASN A 386 -0.12 -15.83 6.42
N ARG A 387 1.21 -15.78 6.24
CA ARG A 387 1.98 -16.87 5.63
C ARG A 387 1.91 -18.17 6.43
N ALA A 388 2.11 -18.10 7.75
CA ALA A 388 2.06 -19.27 8.62
C ALA A 388 0.68 -19.95 8.60
N TYR A 389 -0.40 -19.16 8.52
CA TYR A 389 -1.75 -19.69 8.32
C TYR A 389 -1.87 -20.44 6.98
N CYS A 390 -1.36 -19.88 5.89
CA CYS A 390 -1.40 -20.54 4.59
C CYS A 390 -0.62 -21.86 4.61
N ILE A 391 0.55 -21.90 5.26
CA ILE A 391 1.36 -23.12 5.42
C ILE A 391 0.64 -24.17 6.27
N ALA A 392 0.03 -23.74 7.38
CA ALA A 392 -0.72 -24.63 8.26
C ALA A 392 -1.98 -25.19 7.57
N ASN A 393 -2.56 -24.42 6.65
CA ASN A 393 -3.69 -24.78 5.80
C ASN A 393 -4.81 -25.53 6.56
N PRO A 394 -5.40 -24.94 7.62
CA PRO A 394 -6.34 -25.65 8.49
C PRO A 394 -7.61 -26.09 7.76
N LYS A 395 -7.98 -25.40 6.67
CA LYS A 395 -9.13 -25.71 5.81
C LYS A 395 -8.79 -26.68 4.66
N LYS A 396 -7.51 -27.09 4.53
CA LYS A 396 -7.01 -28.06 3.54
C LYS A 396 -7.30 -27.67 2.08
N PHE A 397 -7.21 -26.38 1.76
CA PHE A 397 -7.34 -25.91 0.38
C PHE A 397 -6.16 -26.36 -0.47
N ALA A 398 -6.41 -26.72 -1.72
CA ALA A 398 -5.37 -27.08 -2.67
C ALA A 398 -4.46 -25.88 -2.98
N GLY A 399 -3.18 -26.15 -3.22
CA GLY A 399 -2.18 -25.15 -3.62
C GLY A 399 -1.56 -24.35 -2.49
N TYR A 400 -2.12 -24.34 -1.27
CA TYR A 400 -1.56 -23.60 -0.13
C TYR A 400 -0.27 -24.27 0.36
N GLN A 401 0.84 -23.54 0.36
CA GLN A 401 2.14 -24.04 0.79
C GLN A 401 3.13 -22.88 1.06
N GLU A 402 4.39 -23.23 1.35
CA GLU A 402 5.44 -22.29 1.77
C GLU A 402 5.70 -21.12 0.79
N ASP A 403 5.56 -21.40 -0.50
CA ASP A 403 5.74 -20.49 -1.63
C ASP A 403 4.40 -20.17 -2.34
N CYS A 404 3.26 -20.55 -1.77
CA CYS A 404 1.95 -20.18 -2.29
C CYS A 404 1.05 -19.75 -1.13
N TRP A 405 1.14 -18.45 -0.81
CA TRP A 405 0.52 -17.84 0.35
C TRP A 405 0.09 -16.41 0.03
N GLY A 406 -0.76 -15.86 0.88
CA GLY A 406 -1.18 -14.46 0.81
C GLY A 406 -2.69 -14.33 0.68
N LEU A 407 -3.35 -14.09 1.82
CA LEU A 407 -4.77 -13.81 1.91
C LEU A 407 -5.00 -12.31 2.04
N THR A 408 -5.70 -11.73 1.06
CA THR A 408 -6.09 -10.33 1.07
C THR A 408 -7.39 -10.10 0.29
N ALA A 409 -8.00 -8.92 0.44
CA ALA A 409 -9.16 -8.54 -0.35
C ALA A 409 -8.83 -8.53 -1.84
N SER A 410 -9.71 -9.12 -2.65
CA SER A 410 -9.56 -9.25 -4.10
C SER A 410 -10.86 -9.76 -4.73
N TYR A 411 -10.88 -9.92 -6.06
CA TYR A 411 -11.81 -10.84 -6.71
C TYR A 411 -11.72 -12.23 -6.07
N SER A 412 -12.84 -12.94 -6.10
CA SER A 412 -12.97 -14.30 -5.59
C SER A 412 -13.66 -15.18 -6.62
N ILE A 413 -13.81 -16.46 -6.28
CA ILE A 413 -14.58 -17.41 -7.08
C ILE A 413 -15.96 -16.83 -7.46
N PRO A 414 -16.53 -17.20 -8.63
CA PRO A 414 -17.70 -16.51 -9.19
C PRO A 414 -18.93 -16.44 -8.26
N SER A 415 -19.12 -17.44 -7.39
CA SER A 415 -20.23 -17.47 -6.43
C SER A 415 -20.10 -16.43 -5.29
N VAL A 416 -18.91 -15.85 -5.11
CA VAL A 416 -18.59 -14.83 -4.10
C VAL A 416 -18.34 -13.47 -4.77
N GLY A 417 -17.68 -13.45 -5.93
CA GLY A 417 -17.40 -12.22 -6.68
C GLY A 417 -16.22 -11.42 -6.11
N TYR A 418 -16.40 -10.79 -4.95
CA TYR A 418 -15.37 -10.02 -4.25
C TYR A 418 -15.51 -10.21 -2.74
N THR A 419 -14.41 -10.39 -2.02
CA THR A 419 -14.44 -10.43 -0.56
C THR A 419 -13.08 -10.10 0.04
N ALA A 420 -13.09 -9.62 1.29
CA ALA A 420 -11.88 -9.37 2.06
C ALA A 420 -11.31 -10.68 2.61
N HIS A 421 -10.53 -11.41 1.81
CA HIS A 421 -9.90 -12.64 2.28
C HIS A 421 -8.89 -12.32 3.39
N GLU A 422 -8.91 -13.17 4.41
CA GLU A 422 -8.01 -13.13 5.56
C GLU A 422 -8.05 -14.51 6.24
N PRO A 423 -7.14 -14.83 7.17
CA PRO A 423 -7.15 -16.13 7.86
C PRO A 423 -8.51 -16.55 8.48
N ASN A 424 -9.33 -15.59 8.92
CA ASN A 424 -10.67 -15.87 9.43
C ASN A 424 -11.75 -15.95 8.33
N ASN A 425 -11.50 -15.36 7.16
CA ASN A 425 -12.39 -15.35 6.00
C ASN A 425 -11.67 -15.95 4.78
N ASP A 426 -11.30 -17.22 4.92
CA ASP A 426 -10.57 -17.97 3.90
C ASP A 426 -11.49 -18.95 3.16
N ASN A 427 -11.54 -18.84 1.83
CA ASN A 427 -12.28 -19.75 0.93
C ASN A 427 -11.37 -20.47 -0.09
N GLY A 428 -10.05 -20.48 0.13
CA GLY A 428 -9.06 -21.09 -0.75
C GLY A 428 -8.54 -20.18 -1.84
N THR A 429 -8.95 -18.91 -1.86
CA THR A 429 -8.48 -17.92 -2.84
C THR A 429 -7.20 -17.26 -2.34
N ILE A 430 -6.15 -17.28 -3.17
CA ILE A 430 -4.89 -16.56 -2.98
C ILE A 430 -4.87 -15.38 -3.93
N SER A 431 -4.41 -14.22 -3.45
CA SER A 431 -4.28 -13.01 -4.26
C SER A 431 -2.81 -12.61 -4.29
N PRO A 432 -2.12 -12.63 -5.45
CA PRO A 432 -0.69 -12.39 -5.54
C PRO A 432 -0.21 -11.10 -4.85
N THR A 433 -1.01 -10.02 -4.88
CA THR A 433 -0.65 -8.76 -4.21
C THR A 433 -0.37 -8.92 -2.71
N ALA A 434 -0.98 -9.90 -2.03
CA ALA A 434 -0.72 -10.17 -0.62
C ALA A 434 0.76 -10.47 -0.36
N ALA A 435 1.31 -11.48 -1.03
CA ALA A 435 2.71 -11.86 -0.85
C ALA A 435 3.67 -10.88 -1.52
N LEU A 436 3.34 -10.42 -2.73
CA LEU A 436 4.24 -9.58 -3.52
C LEU A 436 4.40 -8.17 -2.94
N SER A 437 3.33 -7.60 -2.40
CA SER A 437 3.38 -6.26 -1.77
C SER A 437 3.94 -6.30 -0.35
N ALA A 438 4.18 -7.49 0.21
CA ALA A 438 4.88 -7.67 1.48
C ALA A 438 6.41 -7.75 1.33
N MET A 439 6.95 -7.44 0.14
CA MET A 439 8.39 -7.51 -0.18
C MET A 439 9.30 -6.83 0.86
N PRO A 440 9.00 -5.63 1.39
CA PRO A 440 9.86 -5.00 2.39
C PRO A 440 9.88 -5.70 3.75
N TYR A 441 8.89 -6.56 4.03
CA TYR A 441 8.73 -7.23 5.33
C TYR A 441 9.31 -8.64 5.32
N THR A 442 9.08 -9.39 4.24
CA THR A 442 9.45 -10.80 4.08
C THR A 442 10.02 -11.07 2.68
N PRO A 443 11.13 -10.42 2.28
CA PRO A 443 11.59 -10.41 0.90
C PRO A 443 11.91 -11.81 0.36
N LYS A 444 12.52 -12.67 1.18
CA LYS A 444 12.84 -14.05 0.77
C LYS A 444 11.57 -14.85 0.47
N GLU A 445 10.58 -14.77 1.35
CA GLU A 445 9.31 -15.49 1.25
C GLU A 445 8.43 -14.94 0.11
N SER A 446 8.45 -13.63 -0.09
CA SER A 446 7.72 -12.94 -1.16
C SER A 446 8.33 -13.24 -2.54
N ILE A 447 9.67 -13.28 -2.68
CA ILE A 447 10.34 -13.69 -3.92
C ILE A 447 10.09 -15.17 -4.21
N ALA A 448 10.06 -16.03 -3.19
CA ALA A 448 9.69 -17.43 -3.37
C ALA A 448 8.25 -17.55 -3.92
N ALA A 449 7.31 -16.78 -3.38
CA ALA A 449 5.94 -16.74 -3.88
C ALA A 449 5.84 -16.21 -5.32
N LEU A 450 6.56 -15.13 -5.65
CA LEU A 450 6.66 -14.62 -7.01
C LEU A 450 7.08 -15.70 -7.99
N LYS A 451 8.17 -16.40 -7.70
CA LYS A 451 8.71 -17.48 -8.55
C LYS A 451 7.72 -18.63 -8.68
N HIS A 452 7.03 -19.00 -7.60
CA HIS A 452 6.01 -20.03 -7.63
C HIS A 452 4.83 -19.63 -8.53
N PHE A 453 4.24 -18.45 -8.29
CA PHE A 453 3.14 -17.92 -9.10
C PHE A 453 3.50 -17.88 -10.58
N TYR A 454 4.72 -17.47 -10.91
CA TYR A 454 5.19 -17.40 -12.30
C TYR A 454 5.45 -18.79 -12.90
N ARG A 455 6.20 -19.65 -12.22
CA ARG A 455 6.66 -20.93 -12.79
C ARG A 455 5.58 -22.01 -12.81
N ILE A 456 4.74 -22.03 -11.78
CA ILE A 456 3.74 -23.09 -11.58
C ILE A 456 2.38 -22.67 -12.13
N HIS A 457 2.01 -21.40 -12.00
CA HIS A 457 0.69 -20.89 -12.36
C HIS A 457 0.72 -19.86 -13.49
N GLY A 458 1.88 -19.53 -14.04
CA GLY A 458 2.02 -18.40 -14.95
C GLY A 458 1.24 -18.52 -16.26
N ALA A 459 1.00 -19.73 -16.76
CA ALA A 459 0.21 -19.93 -17.98
C ALA A 459 -1.22 -19.38 -17.84
N GLU A 460 -1.81 -19.45 -16.64
CA GLU A 460 -3.15 -18.97 -16.33
C GLU A 460 -3.16 -17.63 -15.58
N LEU A 461 -2.17 -17.41 -14.70
CA LEU A 461 -2.12 -16.30 -13.74
C LEU A 461 -1.32 -15.10 -14.26
N TRP A 462 -0.36 -15.28 -15.17
CA TRP A 462 0.37 -14.15 -15.77
C TRP A 462 -0.41 -13.56 -16.95
N GLY A 463 -0.35 -12.25 -17.13
CA GLY A 463 -0.99 -11.59 -18.24
C GLY A 463 -0.49 -10.18 -18.56
N ASP A 464 -1.30 -9.42 -19.29
CA ASP A 464 -0.97 -8.10 -19.84
C ASP A 464 -0.39 -7.13 -18.80
N PHE A 465 -0.85 -7.23 -17.56
CA PHE A 465 -0.50 -6.34 -16.47
C PHE A 465 0.18 -7.06 -15.31
N GLY A 466 0.96 -8.11 -15.60
CA GLY A 466 1.62 -8.94 -14.58
C GLY A 466 0.71 -10.05 -14.07
N PHE A 467 0.74 -10.35 -12.77
CA PHE A 467 -0.16 -11.36 -12.21
C PHE A 467 -1.60 -10.84 -12.17
N LYS A 468 -2.55 -11.68 -12.57
CA LYS A 468 -3.98 -11.45 -12.41
C LYS A 468 -4.36 -11.46 -10.93
N ASP A 469 -5.51 -10.87 -10.63
CA ASP A 469 -5.90 -10.43 -9.29
C ASP A 469 -5.87 -11.53 -8.22
N ALA A 470 -6.38 -12.71 -8.56
CA ALA A 470 -6.52 -13.82 -7.62
C ALA A 470 -6.69 -15.17 -8.33
N PHE A 471 -6.49 -16.26 -7.59
CA PHE A 471 -6.75 -17.62 -8.05
C PHE A 471 -7.15 -18.54 -6.89
N ASN A 472 -7.85 -19.62 -7.21
CA ASN A 472 -8.32 -20.62 -6.27
C ASN A 472 -8.18 -22.01 -6.88
N ILE A 473 -7.10 -22.72 -6.52
CA ILE A 473 -6.77 -24.03 -7.08
C ILE A 473 -7.83 -25.08 -6.70
N SER A 474 -8.42 -24.97 -5.50
CA SER A 474 -9.47 -25.90 -5.06
C SER A 474 -10.71 -25.85 -5.96
N ASN A 475 -10.94 -24.73 -6.64
CA ASN A 475 -12.04 -24.52 -7.57
C ASN A 475 -11.59 -24.44 -9.04
N LEU A 476 -10.30 -24.70 -9.33
CA LEU A 476 -9.70 -24.55 -10.66
C LEU A 476 -10.00 -23.18 -11.30
N TRP A 477 -9.99 -22.13 -10.48
CA TRP A 477 -10.37 -20.79 -10.90
C TRP A 477 -9.19 -19.84 -10.87
N PHE A 478 -9.08 -19.02 -11.91
CA PHE A 478 -8.15 -17.89 -12.01
C PHE A 478 -8.99 -16.66 -12.39
N SER A 479 -8.72 -15.52 -11.75
CA SER A 479 -9.34 -14.25 -12.13
C SER A 479 -9.01 -13.94 -13.59
N ASP A 480 -9.96 -13.36 -14.32
CA ASP A 480 -9.73 -12.81 -15.67
C ASP A 480 -9.33 -11.33 -15.64
N GLY A 481 -9.37 -10.71 -14.46
CA GLY A 481 -9.19 -9.27 -14.30
C GLY A 481 -8.02 -8.88 -13.41
N TYR A 482 -7.86 -7.57 -13.28
CA TYR A 482 -6.90 -6.89 -12.41
C TYR A 482 -7.59 -5.74 -11.70
N LEU A 483 -7.14 -5.39 -10.51
CA LEU A 483 -7.57 -4.21 -9.76
C LEU A 483 -6.43 -3.22 -9.56
N ALA A 484 -6.72 -1.92 -9.66
CA ALA A 484 -5.72 -0.88 -9.38
C ALA A 484 -5.14 -1.00 -7.96
N ILE A 485 -6.01 -1.29 -7.00
CA ILE A 485 -5.65 -1.38 -5.59
C ILE A 485 -4.76 -2.58 -5.28
N ASP A 486 -4.73 -3.59 -6.16
CA ASP A 486 -3.90 -4.78 -6.00
C ASP A 486 -2.60 -4.66 -6.81
N GLN A 487 -2.66 -4.12 -8.04
CA GLN A 487 -1.46 -3.91 -8.88
C GLN A 487 -0.55 -2.80 -8.35
N GLY A 488 -1.13 -1.72 -7.80
CA GLY A 488 -0.37 -0.54 -7.36
C GLY A 488 0.63 -0.84 -6.25
N PRO A 489 0.20 -1.49 -5.16
CA PRO A 489 1.09 -1.91 -4.08
C PRO A 489 2.19 -2.87 -4.52
N ILE A 490 1.96 -3.74 -5.52
CA ILE A 490 3.02 -4.64 -6.04
C ILE A 490 4.17 -3.78 -6.57
N VAL A 491 3.88 -2.79 -7.40
CA VAL A 491 4.92 -1.89 -7.95
C VAL A 491 5.61 -1.12 -6.83
N GLY A 492 4.82 -0.49 -5.95
CA GLY A 492 5.34 0.41 -4.92
C GLY A 492 6.15 -0.29 -3.84
N MET A 493 5.67 -1.43 -3.34
CA MET A 493 6.32 -2.13 -2.23
C MET A 493 7.54 -2.93 -2.70
N ILE A 494 7.57 -3.44 -3.94
CA ILE A 494 8.81 -3.95 -4.52
C ILE A 494 9.83 -2.80 -4.61
N GLU A 495 9.43 -1.62 -5.04
CA GLU A 495 10.37 -0.49 -5.15
C GLU A 495 10.90 -0.05 -3.79
N ASN A 496 10.06 -0.02 -2.75
CA ASN A 496 10.52 0.27 -1.40
C ASN A 496 11.51 -0.76 -0.86
N TYR A 497 11.32 -2.05 -1.17
CA TYR A 497 12.30 -3.08 -0.83
C TYR A 497 13.64 -2.84 -1.55
N ARG A 498 13.61 -2.47 -2.84
CA ARG A 498 14.82 -2.37 -3.67
C ARG A 498 15.62 -1.09 -3.47
N SER A 499 14.97 0.07 -3.36
CA SER A 499 15.66 1.38 -3.33
C SER A 499 15.18 2.32 -2.23
N GLU A 500 14.01 2.02 -1.63
CA GLU A 500 13.33 2.86 -0.64
C GLU A 500 12.94 4.24 -1.20
N ILE A 501 12.93 4.45 -2.52
CA ILE A 501 12.76 5.79 -3.10
C ILE A 501 11.40 6.40 -2.75
N LEU A 502 10.32 5.62 -2.72
CA LEU A 502 8.98 6.13 -2.42
C LEU A 502 8.88 6.55 -0.95
N TRP A 503 9.37 5.71 -0.04
CA TRP A 503 9.59 6.07 1.36
C TRP A 503 10.43 7.34 1.54
N LYS A 504 11.60 7.41 0.91
CA LYS A 504 12.49 8.57 1.01
C LYS A 504 11.82 9.85 0.53
N LYS A 505 11.10 9.80 -0.60
CA LYS A 505 10.44 10.97 -1.20
C LYS A 505 9.20 11.39 -0.43
N PHE A 506 8.36 10.46 0.03
CA PHE A 506 7.23 10.83 0.89
C PHE A 506 7.72 11.46 2.20
N MET A 507 8.64 10.80 2.89
CA MET A 507 9.16 11.24 4.19
C MET A 507 10.00 12.52 4.12
N SER A 508 10.54 12.89 2.95
CA SER A 508 11.23 14.17 2.76
C SER A 508 10.28 15.36 2.59
N SER A 509 8.96 15.13 2.53
CA SER A 509 7.98 16.21 2.42
C SER A 509 7.99 17.09 3.68
N PRO A 510 8.17 18.42 3.56
CA PRO A 510 8.13 19.33 4.71
C PRO A 510 6.83 19.24 5.52
N GLU A 511 5.72 18.89 4.86
CA GLU A 511 4.41 18.71 5.48
C GLU A 511 4.34 17.48 6.37
N ILE A 512 5.15 16.46 6.09
CA ILE A 512 5.20 15.22 6.86
C ILE A 512 6.14 15.36 8.06
N ALA A 513 7.20 16.16 7.98
CA ALA A 513 8.17 16.31 9.07
C ALA A 513 7.56 16.55 10.49
N PRO A 514 6.51 17.39 10.66
CA PRO A 514 5.87 17.60 11.97
C PRO A 514 5.32 16.35 12.63
N ILE A 515 4.95 15.31 11.86
CA ILE A 515 4.38 14.07 12.42
C ILE A 515 5.38 13.32 13.30
N LEU A 516 6.69 13.57 13.14
CA LEU A 516 7.77 12.94 13.90
C LEU A 516 8.13 13.70 15.18
N ASP A 517 7.55 14.88 15.42
CA ASP A 517 7.84 15.70 16.60
C ASP A 517 6.85 15.42 17.74
N PHE A 518 6.85 14.16 18.20
CA PHE A 518 6.01 13.73 19.32
C PHE A 518 6.31 14.51 20.61
N SER A 519 7.58 14.83 20.86
CA SER A 519 8.04 15.52 22.08
C SER A 519 7.43 16.92 22.26
N SER A 520 7.15 17.64 21.17
CA SER A 520 6.50 18.94 21.25
C SER A 520 4.97 18.87 21.32
N GLY A 521 4.40 17.66 21.27
CA GLY A 521 2.95 17.43 21.21
C GLY A 521 2.33 17.73 19.85
N LYS A 522 3.14 18.00 18.82
CA LYS A 522 2.70 18.27 17.44
C LYS A 522 2.69 17.00 16.56
N GLY A 523 3.52 16.03 16.89
CA GLY A 523 3.65 14.78 16.16
C GLY A 523 2.93 13.58 16.78
N LEU A 524 2.94 12.48 16.03
CA LEU A 524 2.34 11.19 16.39
C LEU A 524 3.38 10.12 16.69
N PHE A 525 4.58 10.23 16.10
CA PHE A 525 5.61 9.21 16.15
C PHE A 525 6.87 9.71 16.84
N PHE A 526 7.58 8.80 17.50
CA PHE A 526 8.89 9.02 18.09
C PHE A 526 9.88 7.93 17.63
N PRO A 527 11.20 8.21 17.68
CA PRO A 527 12.21 7.25 17.26
C PRO A 527 12.12 5.93 18.03
N ASP A 528 12.24 4.83 17.30
CA ASP A 528 12.29 3.47 17.82
C ASP A 528 13.37 2.70 17.05
N THR A 529 14.61 3.18 17.18
CA THR A 529 15.78 2.70 16.42
C THR A 529 16.43 1.47 17.03
N LYS A 530 16.03 1.11 18.25
CA LYS A 530 16.41 -0.16 18.86
C LYS A 530 15.45 -1.21 18.34
N VAL A 531 15.83 -1.86 17.23
CA VAL A 531 15.44 -3.27 17.03
C VAL A 531 16.25 -4.11 18.04
N GLU A 532 16.16 -3.78 19.33
CA GLU A 532 16.19 -4.86 20.30
C GLU A 532 14.92 -5.62 19.94
N GLU A 533 15.04 -6.90 19.60
CA GLU A 533 13.91 -7.80 19.81
C GLU A 533 13.42 -7.47 21.22
N GLU A 534 12.36 -6.65 21.35
CA GLU A 534 11.66 -6.47 22.60
C GLU A 534 11.00 -7.83 22.82
N SER A 535 11.81 -8.79 23.27
CA SER A 535 11.35 -10.07 23.76
C SER A 535 10.47 -9.68 24.93
N ILE A 536 9.17 -9.62 24.68
CA ILE A 536 8.19 -9.51 25.75
C ILE A 536 8.56 -10.63 26.69
N PRO A 537 8.86 -10.32 27.97
CA PRO A 537 9.27 -11.34 28.90
C PRO A 537 8.25 -12.48 28.91
N THR A 538 8.70 -13.71 28.65
CA THR A 538 7.81 -14.90 28.62
C THR A 538 7.18 -15.20 29.98
N GLY A 539 7.62 -14.51 31.03
CA GLY A 539 7.12 -14.65 32.40
C GLY A 539 7.22 -13.38 33.23
N PHE A 540 6.54 -13.40 34.38
CA PHE A 540 6.76 -12.43 35.44
C PHE A 540 8.05 -12.79 36.20
N LYS A 541 8.89 -11.80 36.52
CA LYS A 541 10.12 -12.03 37.28
C LYS A 541 10.55 -10.80 38.07
N LEU A 542 10.92 -10.98 39.33
CA LEU A 542 11.60 -9.99 40.17
C LEU A 542 13.08 -10.35 40.29
N GLU A 543 13.95 -9.47 39.81
CA GLU A 543 15.40 -9.69 39.85
C GLU A 543 15.98 -9.31 41.21
N GLN A 544 17.19 -9.82 41.49
CA GLN A 544 17.97 -9.38 42.64
C GLN A 544 18.35 -7.90 42.45
N ASN A 545 18.16 -7.08 43.48
CA ASN A 545 18.54 -5.67 43.46
C ASN A 545 20.06 -5.55 43.27
N TYR A 546 20.50 -4.51 42.55
CA TYR A 546 21.92 -4.23 42.36
C TYR A 546 22.23 -2.74 42.57
N PRO A 547 23.29 -2.39 43.33
CA PRO A 547 24.15 -3.32 44.10
C PRO A 547 23.41 -4.00 45.27
N ASN A 548 23.93 -5.13 45.77
CA ASN A 548 23.49 -5.78 47.02
C ASN A 548 24.69 -6.51 47.66
N PRO A 549 25.24 -6.05 48.81
CA PRO A 549 24.74 -4.98 49.66
C PRO A 549 24.75 -3.60 49.00
N PHE A 550 23.93 -2.67 49.48
CA PHE A 550 23.78 -1.34 48.89
C PHE A 550 23.96 -0.21 49.91
N ASN A 551 24.40 0.97 49.45
CA ASN A 551 24.57 2.18 50.26
C ASN A 551 24.67 3.44 49.36
N PRO A 552 23.86 4.50 49.56
CA PRO A 552 22.54 4.49 50.18
C PRO A 552 21.45 3.94 49.22
N GLU A 553 21.81 3.58 47.99
CA GLU A 553 20.86 3.30 46.91
C GLU A 553 21.08 2.00 46.15
N THR A 554 20.00 1.46 45.61
CA THR A 554 19.99 0.28 44.75
C THR A 554 18.95 0.43 43.63
N THR A 555 19.13 -0.32 42.55
CA THR A 555 18.10 -0.51 41.53
C THR A 555 17.43 -1.87 41.68
N ILE A 556 16.09 -1.88 41.66
CA ILE A 556 15.27 -3.10 41.61
C ILE A 556 14.72 -3.24 40.20
N SER A 557 14.95 -4.39 39.57
CA SER A 557 14.49 -4.67 38.20
C SER A 557 13.44 -5.77 38.21
N TYR A 558 12.42 -5.68 37.35
CA TYR A 558 11.41 -6.71 37.20
C TYR A 558 10.83 -6.77 35.78
N LYS A 559 10.17 -7.89 35.48
CA LYS A 559 9.60 -8.22 34.16
C LYS A 559 8.11 -8.48 34.30
N LEU A 560 7.32 -7.94 33.38
CA LEU A 560 5.89 -8.17 33.26
C LEU A 560 5.59 -8.80 31.90
N ARG A 561 4.94 -9.97 31.89
CA ARG A 561 4.49 -10.63 30.65
C ARG A 561 3.17 -10.07 30.09
N ALA A 562 2.37 -9.41 30.95
CA ALA A 562 1.03 -8.95 30.65
C ALA A 562 0.76 -7.61 31.35
N ALA A 563 -0.18 -6.82 30.83
CA ALA A 563 -0.67 -5.63 31.54
C ALA A 563 -1.14 -6.04 32.95
N SER A 564 -0.60 -5.36 33.96
CA SER A 564 -0.76 -5.77 35.35
C SER A 564 -0.99 -4.56 36.24
N SER A 565 -1.82 -4.75 37.27
CA SER A 565 -1.79 -3.86 38.43
C SER A 565 -0.56 -4.20 39.25
N VAL A 566 0.44 -3.31 39.23
CA VAL A 566 1.77 -3.57 39.80
C VAL A 566 1.93 -2.84 41.12
N ARG A 567 2.32 -3.62 42.14
CA ARG A 567 2.71 -3.11 43.45
C ARG A 567 4.10 -3.61 43.80
N LEU A 568 5.04 -2.70 44.00
CA LEU A 568 6.39 -2.99 44.48
C LEU A 568 6.60 -2.28 45.82
N LYS A 569 6.71 -3.06 46.90
CA LYS A 569 6.85 -2.57 48.28
C LYS A 569 8.11 -3.11 48.94
N VAL A 570 8.63 -2.35 49.90
CA VAL A 570 9.79 -2.71 50.73
C VAL A 570 9.34 -2.88 52.19
N TYR A 571 9.88 -3.89 52.87
CA TYR A 571 9.57 -4.28 54.24
C TYR A 571 10.85 -4.48 55.06
N ASP A 572 10.77 -4.23 56.38
CA ASP A 572 11.83 -4.58 57.33
C ASP A 572 11.76 -6.05 57.80
N MET A 573 12.67 -6.47 58.68
CA MET A 573 12.71 -7.85 59.21
C MET A 573 11.48 -8.24 60.05
N LEU A 574 10.70 -7.27 60.52
CA LEU A 574 9.46 -7.49 61.27
C LEU A 574 8.23 -7.51 60.34
N GLY A 575 8.42 -7.37 59.02
CA GLY A 575 7.36 -7.32 58.03
C GLY A 575 6.64 -5.97 57.96
N ARG A 576 7.17 -4.92 58.58
CA ARG A 576 6.59 -3.57 58.51
C ARG A 576 6.95 -2.94 57.18
N GLU A 577 5.96 -2.37 56.49
CA GLU A 577 6.19 -1.64 55.24
C GLU A 577 7.02 -0.38 55.50
N VAL A 578 8.12 -0.23 54.78
CA VAL A 578 9.01 0.94 54.88
C VAL A 578 8.95 1.84 53.64
N ALA A 579 8.54 1.32 52.48
CA ALA A 579 8.34 2.11 51.28
C ALA A 579 7.41 1.42 50.27
N THR A 580 6.59 2.21 49.57
CA THR A 580 5.93 1.81 48.32
C THR A 580 6.67 2.46 47.15
N LEU A 581 7.25 1.65 46.26
CA LEU A 581 8.05 2.12 45.13
C LEU A 581 7.23 2.23 43.84
N VAL A 582 6.24 1.34 43.68
CA VAL A 582 5.30 1.31 42.56
C VAL A 582 3.93 0.90 43.08
N ASP A 583 2.88 1.62 42.68
CA ASP A 583 1.47 1.24 42.88
C ASP A 583 0.65 1.81 41.72
N LYS A 584 0.75 1.18 40.54
CA LYS A 584 0.07 1.64 39.31
C LYS A 584 -0.10 0.51 38.30
N ASN A 585 -0.98 0.71 37.32
CA ASN A 585 -1.08 -0.17 36.16
C ASN A 585 0.13 0.02 35.24
N GLN A 586 0.74 -1.07 34.80
CA GLN A 586 1.88 -1.08 33.88
C GLN A 586 1.66 -2.09 32.75
N GLN A 587 2.19 -1.77 31.58
CA GLN A 587 2.13 -2.62 30.38
C GLN A 587 3.12 -3.80 30.46
N PRO A 588 3.08 -4.78 29.55
CA PRO A 588 4.14 -5.78 29.44
C PRO A 588 5.49 -5.09 29.18
N GLY A 589 6.57 -5.58 29.80
CA GLY A 589 7.90 -5.02 29.60
C GLY A 589 8.87 -5.27 30.74
N ASN A 590 10.07 -4.74 30.58
CA ASN A 590 11.12 -4.75 31.60
C ASN A 590 11.14 -3.39 32.33
N TYR A 591 11.14 -3.40 33.65
CA TYR A 591 11.06 -2.22 34.50
C TYR A 591 12.25 -2.14 35.45
N LYS A 592 12.69 -0.91 35.74
CA LYS A 592 13.73 -0.60 36.73
C LYS A 592 13.24 0.52 37.64
N VAL A 593 13.41 0.35 38.95
CA VAL A 593 13.01 1.31 39.98
C VAL A 593 14.17 1.55 40.92
N ARG A 594 14.55 2.81 41.12
CA ARG A 594 15.60 3.21 42.06
C ARG A 594 15.00 3.32 43.46
N PHE A 595 15.69 2.72 44.44
CA PHE A 595 15.37 2.81 45.86
C PHE A 595 16.54 3.45 46.60
N ASN A 596 16.25 4.47 47.41
CA ASN A 596 17.20 5.17 48.26
C ASN A 596 16.64 5.21 49.70
N VAL A 597 17.52 5.04 50.68
CA VAL A 597 17.17 4.96 52.11
C VAL A 597 16.84 6.30 52.77
N GLU A 598 17.03 7.41 52.06
CA GLU A 598 16.62 8.75 52.47
C GLU A 598 15.13 8.95 52.17
N THR A 599 14.31 8.86 53.21
CA THR A 599 12.85 9.06 53.08
C THR A 599 12.50 10.55 53.03
N ARG A 600 11.34 10.89 52.46
CA ARG A 600 10.83 12.27 52.33
C ARG A 600 10.65 13.03 53.66
N HIS A 601 10.83 12.37 54.81
CA HIS A 601 10.72 12.96 56.14
C HIS A 601 12.05 13.00 56.92
N GLY A 602 13.20 12.83 56.26
CA GLY A 602 14.53 13.00 56.86
C GLY A 602 14.99 11.84 57.76
N ALA A 603 14.20 10.77 57.89
CA ALA A 603 14.61 9.54 58.55
C ALA A 603 15.37 8.65 57.56
N SER A 604 16.62 8.29 57.90
CA SER A 604 17.44 7.36 57.13
C SER A 604 17.32 5.95 57.71
N LEU A 605 17.04 4.95 56.87
CA LEU A 605 16.96 3.55 57.31
C LEU A 605 18.29 3.08 57.92
N GLN A 606 18.24 2.27 58.98
CA GLN A 606 19.43 1.72 59.64
C GLN A 606 20.00 0.53 58.85
N SER A 607 21.31 0.28 58.96
CA SER A 607 21.95 -0.92 58.39
C SER A 607 21.20 -2.18 58.81
N GLY A 608 20.92 -3.08 57.87
CA GLY A 608 20.09 -4.23 58.14
C GLY A 608 19.54 -4.91 56.91
N VAL A 609 18.82 -6.00 57.14
CA VAL A 609 18.16 -6.79 56.10
C VAL A 609 16.77 -6.24 55.83
N PHE A 610 16.45 -6.06 54.55
CA PHE A 610 15.14 -5.66 54.05
C PHE A 610 14.64 -6.66 53.02
N PHE A 611 13.32 -6.70 52.84
CA PHE A 611 12.67 -7.50 51.81
C PHE A 611 11.91 -6.59 50.86
N TYR A 612 11.87 -6.94 49.58
CA TYR A 612 11.02 -6.25 48.62
C TYR A 612 10.18 -7.26 47.86
N THR A 613 8.89 -6.93 47.72
CA THR A 613 7.87 -7.82 47.16
C THR A 613 7.22 -7.14 45.96
N LEU A 614 7.23 -7.84 44.84
CA LEU A 614 6.48 -7.48 43.63
C LEU A 614 5.20 -8.30 43.59
N THR A 615 4.07 -7.62 43.48
CA THR A 615 2.77 -8.20 43.15
C THR A 615 2.30 -7.68 41.80
N ALA A 616 1.98 -8.58 40.89
CA ALA A 616 1.46 -8.28 39.55
C ALA A 616 0.37 -9.29 39.19
N ASN A 617 -0.90 -8.89 39.29
CA ASN A 617 -2.07 -9.78 39.14
C ASN A 617 -1.97 -11.01 40.09
N VAL A 618 -1.81 -12.23 39.54
CA VAL A 618 -1.66 -13.48 40.32
C VAL A 618 -0.21 -13.81 40.69
N PHE A 619 0.76 -13.03 40.23
CA PHE A 619 2.18 -13.25 40.50
C PHE A 619 2.63 -12.47 41.74
N THR A 620 3.28 -13.16 42.69
CA THR A 620 3.95 -12.54 43.82
C THR A 620 5.34 -13.14 43.99
N GLN A 621 6.37 -12.29 44.06
CA GLN A 621 7.73 -12.72 44.35
C GLN A 621 8.39 -11.75 45.33
N THR A 622 9.12 -12.30 46.30
CA THR A 622 9.86 -11.55 47.32
C THR A 622 11.34 -11.86 47.22
N LYS A 623 12.18 -10.83 47.40
CA LYS A 623 13.63 -10.93 47.41
C LYS A 623 14.20 -10.16 48.61
N LYS A 624 15.40 -10.54 49.03
CA LYS A 624 16.11 -9.99 50.19
C LYS A 624 17.18 -9.00 49.71
N MET A 625 17.34 -7.87 50.37
CA MET A 625 18.44 -6.93 50.17
C MET A 625 19.09 -6.54 51.50
N LEU A 626 20.36 -6.14 51.46
CA LEU A 626 21.17 -5.79 52.63
C LEU A 626 21.68 -4.35 52.50
N LEU A 627 21.29 -3.49 53.44
CA LEU A 627 21.82 -2.14 53.57
C LEU A 627 23.03 -2.15 54.51
N ILE A 628 24.17 -1.63 54.05
CA ILE A 628 25.38 -1.45 54.86
C ILE A 628 25.76 0.02 54.81
N LYS A 629 25.60 0.73 55.93
CA LYS A 629 26.13 2.09 56.08
C LYS A 629 27.61 2.11 56.36
#